data_AF-A0A967JQR9-F1
#
_entry.id   AF-A0A967JQR9-F1
#
_cell.length_a   1.000
_cell.length_b   1.000
_cell.length_c   1.000
_cell.angle_alpha   90.00
_cell.angle_beta   90.00
_cell.angle_gamma   90.00
#
_symmetry.space_group_name_H-M   'P 1'
#
loop_
_entity.id
_entity.type
_entity.pdbx_description
1 polymer ?
#
loop_
_entity_poly.entity_id
_entity_poly.type
_entity_poly.pdbx_seq_one_letter_code
_entity_poly.pdbx_strand_id
1 'polypeptide(L)'
;MTEKMTNRGFCYRETIGAHDDGTPLVRYLARRYPHSSLDDWRRRIDAGRVRIDDRPGDAHTLVRRGQRLSWDRPPWREPDA
;
A
#
# COMPACT_ATOMS: atom_id res chain seq x y z
N MET A 1 8.07 31.77 -11.58
CA MET A 1 7.34 30.54 -11.98
C MET A 1 8.07 29.37 -11.33
N THR A 2 7.66 28.94 -10.15
CA THR A 2 8.29 27.80 -9.46
C THR A 2 7.67 26.52 -9.99
N GLU A 3 8.45 25.79 -10.79
CA GLU A 3 8.11 24.45 -11.26
C GLU A 3 7.96 23.52 -10.05
N LYS A 4 6.76 22.97 -9.87
CA LYS A 4 6.48 22.03 -8.78
C LYS A 4 6.94 20.65 -9.20
N MET A 5 8.08 20.20 -8.68
CA MET A 5 8.55 18.83 -8.88
C MET A 5 7.51 17.84 -8.34
N THR A 6 6.88 17.12 -9.27
CA THR A 6 5.98 16.01 -8.95
C THR A 6 6.82 14.74 -8.93
N ASN A 7 6.90 14.05 -7.79
CA ASN A 7 7.51 12.72 -7.75
C ASN A 7 6.73 11.77 -8.69
N ARG A 8 7.38 10.85 -9.41
CA ARG A 8 6.74 10.02 -10.46
C ARG A 8 5.80 8.91 -9.93
N GLY A 9 5.42 8.96 -8.65
CA GLY A 9 4.83 7.81 -7.95
C GLY A 9 5.87 6.72 -7.71
N PHE A 10 5.56 5.78 -6.84
CA PHE A 10 6.45 4.65 -6.55
C PHE A 10 5.62 3.38 -6.30
N CYS A 11 6.06 2.26 -6.88
CA CYS A 11 5.45 0.96 -6.61
C CYS A 11 6.31 0.24 -5.57
N TYR A 12 5.81 0.18 -4.32
CA TYR A 12 6.44 -0.63 -3.28
C TYR A 12 6.13 -2.09 -3.57
N ARG A 13 7.16 -2.96 -3.49
CA ARG A 13 6.99 -4.40 -3.64
C ARG A 13 7.68 -5.13 -2.51
N GLU A 14 6.96 -6.04 -1.87
CA GLU A 14 7.50 -6.87 -0.80
C GLU A 14 6.87 -8.26 -0.78
N THR A 15 7.50 -9.18 -0.04
CA THR A 15 7.00 -10.52 0.19
C THR A 15 6.51 -10.64 1.62
N ILE A 16 5.32 -11.18 1.81
CA ILE A 16 4.71 -11.36 3.14
C ILE A 16 5.54 -12.34 3.98
N GLY A 17 5.97 -11.89 5.16
CA GLY A 17 6.73 -12.68 6.12
C GLY A 17 5.85 -13.64 6.93
N ALA A 18 6.48 -14.57 7.63
CA ALA A 18 5.77 -15.55 8.46
C ALA A 18 5.00 -14.91 9.63
N HIS A 19 5.49 -13.79 10.18
CA HIS A 19 4.84 -13.07 11.28
C HIS A 19 3.50 -12.42 10.86
N ASP A 20 3.33 -12.16 9.57
CA ASP A 20 2.17 -11.47 9.03
C ASP A 20 1.09 -12.43 8.49
N ASP A 21 1.37 -13.74 8.45
CA ASP A 21 0.43 -14.75 7.96
C ASP A 21 -0.91 -14.70 8.70
N GLY A 22 -2.01 -14.73 7.95
CA GLY A 22 -3.35 -14.65 8.50
C GLY A 22 -3.76 -13.25 8.96
N THR A 23 -2.96 -12.21 8.72
CA THR A 23 -3.33 -10.82 9.02
C THR A 23 -4.25 -10.25 7.92
N PRO A 24 -5.32 -9.51 8.25
CA PRO A 24 -6.08 -8.76 7.25
C PRO A 24 -5.19 -7.75 6.53
N LEU A 25 -5.29 -7.68 5.20
CA LEU A 25 -4.49 -6.81 4.34
C LEU A 25 -4.43 -5.36 4.83
N VAL A 26 -5.58 -4.79 5.21
CA VAL A 26 -5.65 -3.42 5.73
C VAL A 26 -4.83 -3.23 7.01
N ARG A 27 -4.85 -4.21 7.92
CA ARG A 27 -4.12 -4.15 9.19
C ARG A 27 -2.62 -4.32 8.97
N TYR A 28 -2.25 -5.22 8.06
CA TYR A 28 -0.87 -5.38 7.63
C TYR A 28 -0.31 -4.06 7.09
N LEU A 29 -1.02 -3.40 6.16
CA LEU A 29 -0.57 -2.14 5.58
C LEU A 29 -0.48 -1.00 6.60
N ALA A 30 -1.47 -0.85 7.47
CA ALA A 30 -1.44 0.19 8.50
C ALA A 30 -0.29 -0.01 9.51
N ARG A 31 0.08 -1.26 9.81
CA ARG A 31 1.24 -1.57 10.65
C ARG A 31 2.55 -1.31 9.92
N ARG A 32 2.65 -1.74 8.65
CA ARG A 32 3.86 -1.63 7.83
C ARG A 32 4.16 -0.18 7.43
N TYR A 33 3.11 0.59 7.18
CA TYR A 33 3.14 1.96 6.68
C TYR A 33 2.27 2.86 7.58
N PRO A 34 2.80 3.27 8.75
CA PRO A 34 2.03 3.98 9.78
C PRO A 34 1.66 5.42 9.41
N HIS A 35 2.16 5.93 8.27
CA HIS A 35 1.84 7.25 7.74
C HIS A 35 0.43 7.34 7.10
N SER A 36 -0.37 6.28 7.19
CA SER A 36 -1.74 6.26 6.68
C SER A 36 -2.63 5.41 7.57
N SER A 37 -3.83 5.91 7.84
CA SER A 37 -4.81 5.24 8.69
C SER A 37 -5.40 4.00 8.02
N LEU A 38 -6.07 3.14 8.80
CA LEU A 38 -6.80 1.98 8.26
C LEU A 38 -7.82 2.39 7.19
N ASP A 39 -8.49 3.54 7.36
CA ASP A 39 -9.47 4.04 6.40
C ASP A 39 -8.83 4.47 5.07
N ASP A 40 -7.68 5.18 5.14
CA ASP A 40 -6.88 5.48 3.95
C ASP A 40 -6.46 4.22 3.19
N TRP A 41 -6.05 3.19 3.92
CA TRP A 41 -5.68 1.92 3.32
C TRP A 41 -6.87 1.21 2.69
N ARG A 42 -8.05 1.21 3.32
CA ARG A 42 -9.29 0.66 2.72
C ARG A 42 -9.61 1.35 1.40
N ARG A 43 -9.59 2.68 1.37
CA ARG A 43 -9.84 3.44 0.13
C ARG A 43 -8.85 3.11 -0.98
N ARG A 44 -7.56 2.92 -0.64
CA ARG A 44 -6.53 2.56 -1.63
C ARG A 44 -6.69 1.13 -2.16
N ILE A 45 -7.06 0.20 -1.27
CA ILE A 45 -7.34 -1.18 -1.64
C ILE A 45 -8.55 -1.24 -2.57
N ASP A 46 -9.66 -0.58 -2.20
CA ASP A 46 -10.88 -0.47 -3.01
C ASP A 46 -10.60 0.15 -4.39
N ALA A 47 -9.74 1.17 -4.43
CA ALA A 47 -9.26 1.78 -5.67
C ALA A 47 -8.28 0.90 -6.50
N GLY A 48 -8.03 -0.35 -6.10
CA GLY A 48 -7.16 -1.29 -6.82
C GLY A 48 -5.66 -0.91 -6.80
N ARG A 49 -5.24 -0.04 -5.87
CA ARG A 49 -3.83 0.41 -5.74
C ARG A 49 -2.95 -0.58 -4.99
N VAL A 50 -3.55 -1.60 -4.37
CA VAL A 50 -2.84 -2.64 -3.64
C VAL A 50 -3.18 -3.98 -4.29
N ARG A 51 -2.14 -4.75 -4.62
CA ARG A 51 -2.27 -6.09 -5.21
C ARG A 51 -1.53 -7.12 -4.37
N ILE A 52 -2.10 -8.31 -4.32
CA ILE A 52 -1.51 -9.53 -3.78
C ILE A 52 -1.38 -10.52 -4.94
N ASP A 53 -0.16 -11.00 -5.19
CA ASP A 53 0.17 -11.88 -6.31
C ASP A 53 -0.39 -11.34 -7.65
N ASP A 54 -0.15 -10.03 -7.87
CA ASP A 54 -0.58 -9.26 -9.03
C ASP A 54 -2.12 -9.16 -9.23
N ARG A 55 -2.92 -9.54 -8.23
CA ARG A 55 -4.38 -9.39 -8.22
C ARG A 55 -4.85 -8.35 -7.20
N PRO A 56 -5.91 -7.55 -7.49
CA PRO A 56 -6.50 -6.67 -6.49
C PRO A 56 -6.90 -7.45 -5.23
N GLY A 57 -6.48 -6.97 -4.06
CA GLY A 57 -6.90 -7.53 -2.78
C GLY A 57 -8.16 -6.86 -2.25
N ASP A 58 -8.81 -7.47 -1.26
CA ASP A 58 -9.81 -6.81 -0.42
C ASP A 58 -9.22 -6.46 0.96
N ALA A 59 -9.76 -5.45 1.63
CA ALA A 59 -9.28 -4.98 2.92
C ALA A 59 -9.27 -6.08 4.00
N HIS A 60 -10.20 -7.03 3.90
CA HIS A 60 -10.37 -8.16 4.81
C HIS A 60 -9.66 -9.44 4.31
N THR A 61 -9.08 -9.43 3.11
CA THR A 61 -8.28 -10.57 2.62
C THR A 61 -7.15 -10.85 3.59
N LEU A 62 -7.03 -12.10 4.01
CA LEU A 62 -5.94 -12.54 4.87
C LEU A 62 -4.69 -12.76 4.03
N VAL A 63 -3.63 -12.02 4.32
CA VAL A 63 -2.34 -12.21 3.64
C VAL A 63 -1.71 -13.52 4.08
N ARG A 64 -1.04 -14.19 3.15
CA ARG A 64 -0.35 -15.46 3.40
C ARG A 64 1.15 -15.30 3.22
N ARG A 65 1.90 -16.02 4.03
CA ARG A 65 3.37 -16.09 3.90
C ARG A 65 3.75 -16.41 2.46
N GLY A 66 4.73 -15.68 1.94
CA GLY A 66 5.28 -15.90 0.60
C GLY A 66 4.53 -15.21 -0.53
N GLN A 67 3.34 -14.65 -0.27
CA GLN A 67 2.65 -13.83 -1.27
C GLN A 67 3.40 -12.54 -1.55
N ARG A 68 3.29 -12.04 -2.78
CA ARG A 68 3.85 -10.76 -3.20
C ARG A 68 2.84 -9.65 -3.06
N LEU A 69 3.14 -8.68 -2.22
CA LEU A 69 2.37 -7.45 -2.12
C LEU A 69 3.00 -6.38 -2.99
N SER A 70 2.17 -5.69 -3.78
CA SER A 70 2.55 -4.47 -4.47
C SER A 70 1.58 -3.34 -4.13
N TRP A 71 2.11 -2.16 -3.87
CA TRP A 71 1.34 -0.95 -3.60
C TRP A 71 1.82 0.19 -4.51
N ASP A 72 0.91 0.65 -5.36
CA ASP A 72 1.11 1.81 -6.21
C ASP A 72 0.80 3.08 -5.43
N ARG A 73 1.86 3.69 -4.89
CA ARG A 73 1.78 4.94 -4.15
C ARG A 73 1.63 6.10 -5.13
N PRO A 74 0.49 6.82 -5.10
CA PRO A 74 0.27 7.92 -6.02
C PRO A 74 1.33 9.02 -5.80
N PRO A 75 1.67 9.77 -6.85
CA PRO A 75 2.57 10.91 -6.72
C PRO A 75 2.01 11.88 -5.67
N TRP A 76 2.82 12.24 -4.66
CA TRP A 76 2.48 13.36 -3.79
C TRP A 76 3.08 14.65 -4.34
N ARG A 77 2.50 15.77 -3.94
CA ARG A 77 3.10 17.09 -4.08
C ARG A 77 3.89 17.37 -2.81
N GLU A 78 5.19 17.63 -2.92
CA GLU A 78 5.98 18.06 -1.77
C GLU A 78 5.44 19.42 -1.27
N PRO A 79 5.24 19.61 0.04
CA PRO A 79 4.91 20.91 0.58
C PRO A 79 6.07 21.89 0.33
N ASP A 80 5.75 23.15 0.04
CA ASP A 80 6.73 24.23 -0.12
C ASP A 80 7.53 24.37 1.18
N ALA A 81 8.87 24.48 1.07
CA ALA A 81 9.80 24.55 2.19
C ALA A 81 9.86 25.95 2.81
#